data_AF-A0A6G8J8J6-F1
#
_entry.id   AF-A0A6G8J8J6-F1
#
_cell.length_a   1.000
_cell.length_b   1.000
_cell.length_c   1.000
_cell.angle_alpha   90.00
_cell.angle_beta   90.00
_cell.angle_gamma   90.00
#
_symmetry.space_group_name_H-M   'P 1'
#
loop_
_entity.id
_entity.type
_entity.pdbx_description
1 polymer ?
#
loop_
_entity_poly.entity_id
_entity_poly.type
_entity_poly.pdbx_seq_one_letter_code
_entity_poly.pdbx_strand_id
1 'polypeptide(L)'
;MSEQVAELEAHNSKPTLSIKDAIAYLAEKFPLCFSLEGEAKPLKIGLFQELADAVASDEKISKTQLRQVLRAYTSNWRYLHGCKEGAIRVGLQGEEAGVVDATQAEHAAQTLEQAKAAFAEKKAQQRKEQRKAFFKQQAKEANAKKRAEMRTKKEPVKASLESLAALESKFSKH
;
A
#
# COMPACT_ATOMS: atom_id res chain seq x y z
N MET A 1 3.95 -44.74 -14.21
CA MET A 1 4.47 -43.98 -13.06
C MET A 1 4.82 -42.52 -13.42
N SER A 2 4.23 -41.97 -14.49
CA SER A 2 4.72 -40.74 -15.14
C SER A 2 3.62 -39.77 -15.57
N GLU A 3 2.42 -39.89 -15.00
CA GLU A 3 1.28 -38.99 -15.28
C GLU A 3 0.89 -38.14 -14.07
N GLN A 4 1.32 -38.48 -12.84
CA GLN A 4 0.93 -37.77 -11.62
C GLN A 4 1.84 -36.59 -11.24
N VAL A 5 2.91 -36.33 -11.99
CA VAL A 5 3.87 -35.25 -11.67
C VAL A 5 3.56 -33.95 -12.45
N ALA A 6 2.79 -34.03 -13.54
CA ALA A 6 2.52 -32.89 -14.42
C ALA A 6 1.42 -31.94 -13.93
N GLU A 7 0.49 -32.38 -13.07
CA GLU A 7 -0.60 -31.54 -12.58
C GLU A 7 -0.21 -30.60 -11.43
N LEU A 8 0.97 -30.79 -10.82
CA LEU A 8 1.42 -29.97 -9.70
C LEU A 8 2.05 -28.63 -10.10
N GLU A 9 2.41 -28.44 -11.37
CA GLU A 9 3.15 -27.24 -11.82
C GLU A 9 2.29 -26.17 -12.51
N ALA A 10 1.06 -26.50 -12.93
CA ALA A 10 0.17 -25.60 -13.69
C ALA A 10 -0.48 -24.46 -12.87
N HIS A 11 -0.20 -24.37 -11.56
CA HIS A 11 -0.83 -23.38 -10.67
C HIS A 11 -0.01 -22.10 -10.43
N ASN A 12 1.16 -21.94 -11.06
CA ASN A 12 2.10 -20.86 -10.74
C ASN A 12 2.15 -19.69 -11.75
N SER A 13 1.27 -19.64 -12.76
CA SER A 13 1.37 -18.62 -13.84
C SER A 13 0.05 -17.91 -14.19
N LYS A 14 -0.91 -17.83 -13.27
CA LYS A 14 -2.18 -17.12 -13.53
C LYS A 14 -2.18 -15.74 -12.87
N PRO A 15 -2.84 -14.73 -13.48
CA PRO A 15 -2.95 -13.40 -12.91
C PRO A 15 -3.65 -13.51 -11.56
N THR A 16 -2.87 -13.33 -10.50
CA THR A 16 -3.33 -13.45 -9.12
C THR A 16 -4.01 -12.15 -8.72
N LEU A 17 -5.20 -12.25 -8.11
CA LEU A 17 -5.90 -11.10 -7.54
C LEU A 17 -4.99 -10.33 -6.55
N SER A 18 -5.21 -9.03 -6.39
CA SER A 18 -4.54 -8.30 -5.31
C SER A 18 -4.90 -8.95 -3.96
N ILE A 19 -4.01 -8.86 -2.96
CA ILE A 19 -4.28 -9.39 -1.62
C ILE A 19 -5.60 -8.85 -1.07
N LYS A 20 -5.90 -7.56 -1.31
CA LYS A 20 -7.15 -6.93 -0.87
C LYS A 20 -8.37 -7.54 -1.57
N ASP A 21 -8.28 -7.72 -2.88
CA ASP A 21 -9.38 -8.27 -3.69
C ASP A 21 -9.62 -9.75 -3.36
N ALA A 22 -8.56 -10.48 -3.06
CA ALA A 22 -8.65 -11.85 -2.58
C ALA A 22 -9.31 -11.94 -1.20
N ILE A 23 -9.04 -11.00 -0.27
CA ILE A 23 -9.78 -10.91 1.00
C ILE A 23 -11.26 -10.61 0.76
N ALA A 24 -11.58 -9.67 -0.15
CA ALA A 24 -12.95 -9.34 -0.50
C ALA A 24 -13.70 -10.55 -1.07
N TYR A 25 -13.08 -11.26 -2.01
CA TYR A 25 -13.64 -12.48 -2.58
C TYR A 25 -13.86 -13.58 -1.53
N LEU A 26 -12.90 -13.79 -0.61
CA LEU A 26 -13.06 -14.76 0.47
C LEU A 26 -14.18 -14.37 1.43
N ALA A 27 -14.39 -13.08 1.68
CA ALA A 27 -15.49 -12.60 2.51
C ALA A 27 -16.86 -12.71 1.83
N GLU A 28 -16.93 -12.56 0.51
CA GLU A 28 -18.15 -12.84 -0.25
C GLU A 28 -18.51 -14.33 -0.23
N LYS A 29 -17.51 -15.20 -0.37
CA LYS A 29 -17.70 -16.66 -0.35
C LYS A 29 -17.96 -17.22 1.05
N PHE A 30 -17.27 -16.68 2.05
CA PHE A 30 -17.30 -17.16 3.43
C PHE A 30 -17.59 -16.01 4.41
N PRO A 31 -18.82 -15.45 4.39
CA PRO A 31 -19.17 -14.26 5.16
C PRO A 31 -19.20 -14.48 6.68
N LEU A 32 -19.31 -15.74 7.10
CA LEU A 32 -19.31 -16.11 8.53
C LEU A 32 -17.89 -16.11 9.11
N CYS A 33 -16.90 -16.41 8.27
CA CYS A 33 -15.51 -16.57 8.67
C CYS A 33 -14.70 -15.29 8.41
N PHE A 34 -14.93 -14.63 7.28
CA PHE A 34 -14.25 -13.40 6.88
C PHE A 34 -15.22 -12.23 6.92
N SER A 35 -14.75 -11.10 7.46
CA SER A 35 -15.57 -9.89 7.57
C SER A 35 -14.84 -8.74 6.88
N LEU A 36 -15.49 -8.14 5.88
CA LEU A 36 -15.00 -6.91 5.23
C LEU A 36 -15.21 -5.70 6.12
N GLU A 37 -16.41 -5.60 6.70
CA GLU A 37 -16.86 -4.49 7.53
C GLU A 37 -17.17 -5.00 8.96
N GLY A 38 -16.83 -4.21 9.99
CA GLY A 38 -16.95 -4.62 11.41
C GLY A 38 -15.71 -5.30 12.03
N GLU A 39 -15.90 -5.85 13.23
CA GLU A 39 -14.85 -6.55 13.98
C GLU A 39 -14.55 -7.91 13.35
N ALA A 40 -13.28 -8.17 13.04
CA ALA A 40 -12.88 -9.45 12.48
C ALA A 40 -12.81 -10.49 13.61
N LYS A 41 -13.56 -11.59 13.47
CA LYS A 41 -13.57 -12.67 14.45
C LYS A 41 -12.27 -13.49 14.37
N PRO A 42 -11.78 -14.06 15.49
CA PRO A 42 -10.63 -14.95 15.47
C PRO A 42 -10.88 -16.18 14.60
N LEU A 43 -9.92 -16.53 13.76
CA LEU A 43 -10.04 -17.67 12.84
C LEU A 43 -9.66 -18.99 13.53
N LYS A 44 -10.25 -20.10 13.06
CA LYS A 44 -9.83 -21.47 13.42
C LYS A 44 -8.33 -21.70 13.16
N ILE A 45 -7.65 -22.39 14.07
CA ILE A 45 -6.26 -22.81 13.87
C ILE A 45 -6.25 -23.87 12.77
N GLY A 46 -5.39 -23.71 11.76
CA GLY A 46 -5.31 -24.64 10.64
C GLY A 46 -6.38 -24.45 9.55
N LEU A 47 -7.18 -23.38 9.62
CA LEU A 47 -8.22 -23.04 8.62
C LEU A 47 -7.70 -23.01 7.17
N PHE A 48 -6.39 -22.81 6.98
CA PHE A 48 -5.77 -22.81 5.66
C PHE A 48 -6.06 -24.07 4.84
N GLN A 49 -6.06 -25.26 5.45
CA GLN A 49 -6.29 -26.51 4.72
C GLN A 49 -7.72 -26.58 4.20
N GLU A 50 -8.69 -26.36 5.09
CA GLU A 50 -10.13 -26.34 4.74
C GLU A 50 -10.43 -25.27 3.66
N LEU A 51 -9.82 -24.09 3.78
CA LEU A 51 -9.93 -23.04 2.77
C LEU A 51 -9.28 -23.43 1.45
N ALA A 52 -8.11 -24.07 1.49
CA ALA A 52 -7.42 -24.49 0.29
C ALA A 52 -8.22 -25.55 -0.48
N ASP A 53 -8.92 -26.45 0.22
CA ASP A 53 -9.76 -27.47 -0.38
C ASP A 53 -11.05 -26.86 -0.95
N ALA A 54 -11.69 -25.94 -0.22
CA ALA A 54 -12.90 -25.26 -0.67
C ALA A 54 -12.66 -24.34 -1.89
N VAL A 55 -11.48 -23.71 -1.96
CA VAL A 55 -11.08 -22.82 -3.05
C VAL A 55 -10.29 -23.58 -4.13
N ALA A 56 -9.98 -24.87 -3.96
CA ALA A 56 -9.27 -25.67 -4.98
C ALA A 56 -10.03 -25.71 -6.31
N SER A 57 -11.35 -25.67 -6.27
CA SER A 57 -12.21 -25.60 -7.46
C SER A 57 -12.28 -24.20 -8.08
N ASP A 58 -11.92 -23.15 -7.34
CA ASP A 58 -11.99 -21.76 -7.77
C ASP A 58 -10.59 -21.30 -8.24
N GLU A 59 -10.41 -21.14 -9.55
CA GLU A 59 -9.12 -20.82 -10.20
C GLU A 59 -8.57 -19.40 -9.90
N LYS A 60 -9.28 -18.62 -9.08
CA LYS A 60 -9.00 -17.21 -8.80
C LYS A 60 -7.89 -16.97 -7.77
N ILE A 61 -7.61 -17.95 -6.89
CA ILE A 61 -6.64 -17.81 -5.80
C ILE A 61 -5.74 -19.03 -5.74
N SER A 62 -4.42 -18.82 -5.80
CA SER A 62 -3.45 -19.91 -5.63
C SER A 62 -3.18 -20.22 -4.14
N LYS A 63 -2.72 -21.43 -3.82
CA LYS A 63 -2.35 -21.83 -2.43
C LYS A 63 -1.31 -20.91 -1.80
N THR A 64 -0.35 -20.43 -2.59
CA THR A 64 0.69 -19.50 -2.12
C THR A 64 0.10 -18.13 -1.81
N GLN A 65 -0.77 -17.64 -2.69
CA GLN A 65 -1.48 -16.38 -2.47
C GLN A 65 -2.42 -16.46 -1.27
N LEU A 66 -3.12 -17.58 -1.08
CA LEU A 66 -4.00 -17.82 0.07
C LEU A 66 -3.23 -17.69 1.39
N ARG A 67 -2.00 -18.20 1.49
CA ARG A 67 -1.14 -17.98 2.66
C ARG A 67 -0.81 -16.50 2.88
N GLN A 68 -0.46 -15.78 1.83
CA GLN A 68 -0.17 -14.34 1.91
C GLN A 68 -1.40 -13.55 2.36
N VAL A 69 -2.57 -13.90 1.81
CA VAL A 69 -3.87 -13.33 2.14
C VAL A 69 -4.22 -13.55 3.61
N LEU A 70 -4.12 -14.79 4.10
CA LEU A 70 -4.36 -15.10 5.51
C LEU A 70 -3.42 -14.32 6.43
N ARG A 71 -2.13 -14.28 6.10
CA ARG A 71 -1.14 -13.51 6.87
C ARG A 71 -1.46 -12.02 6.88
N ALA A 72 -1.86 -11.44 5.75
CA ALA A 72 -2.25 -10.04 5.67
C ALA A 72 -3.53 -9.75 6.45
N TYR A 73 -4.50 -10.67 6.43
CA TYR A 73 -5.75 -10.55 7.18
C TYR A 73 -5.49 -10.60 8.69
N THR A 74 -4.70 -11.56 9.17
CA THR A 74 -4.45 -11.76 10.62
C THR A 74 -3.47 -10.76 11.23
N SER A 75 -2.70 -10.04 10.41
CA SER A 75 -1.82 -8.96 10.87
C SER A 75 -2.47 -7.57 10.83
N ASN A 76 -3.70 -7.47 10.32
CA ASN A 76 -4.44 -6.22 10.32
C ASN A 76 -4.91 -5.85 11.74
N TRP A 77 -4.91 -4.55 12.06
CA TRP A 77 -5.38 -4.02 13.33
C TRP A 77 -6.79 -4.48 13.70
N ARG A 78 -7.67 -4.62 12.70
CA ARG A 78 -9.05 -5.11 12.89
C ARG A 78 -9.07 -6.52 13.47
N TYR A 79 -8.20 -7.39 12.98
CA TYR A 79 -8.09 -8.77 13.46
C TYR A 79 -7.45 -8.83 14.84
N LEU A 80 -6.34 -8.13 15.04
CA LEU A 80 -5.67 -8.07 16.34
C LEU A 80 -6.58 -7.53 17.45
N HIS A 81 -7.51 -6.61 17.12
CA HIS A 81 -8.50 -6.11 18.06
C HIS A 81 -9.58 -7.15 18.44
N GLY A 82 -9.94 -8.03 17.51
CA GLY A 82 -10.90 -9.11 17.75
C GLY A 82 -10.33 -10.30 18.53
N CYS A 83 -8.99 -10.45 18.55
CA CYS A 83 -8.30 -11.47 19.34
C CYS A 83 -8.24 -11.11 20.83
N LYS A 84 -9.37 -11.24 21.52
CA LYS A 84 -9.49 -11.09 22.98
C LYS A 84 -9.52 -12.46 23.66
N GLU A 85 -9.13 -12.49 24.92
CA GLU A 85 -9.25 -13.69 25.75
C GLU A 85 -10.71 -14.15 25.81
N GLY A 86 -10.95 -15.46 25.66
CA GLY A 86 -12.30 -16.00 25.67
C GLY A 86 -13.08 -15.82 24.36
N ALA A 87 -12.49 -15.19 23.33
CA ALA A 87 -13.14 -15.05 22.04
C ALA A 87 -13.23 -16.40 21.32
N ILE A 88 -14.43 -16.73 20.81
CA ILE A 88 -14.69 -17.96 20.08
C ILE A 88 -14.07 -17.87 18.69
N ARG A 89 -13.29 -18.89 18.34
CA ARG A 89 -12.71 -19.05 17.01
C ARG A 89 -13.77 -19.54 16.05
N VAL A 90 -13.78 -18.98 14.85
CA VAL A 90 -14.78 -19.29 13.83
C VAL A 90 -14.14 -20.10 12.70
N GLY A 91 -14.78 -21.21 12.36
CA GLY A 91 -14.47 -22.04 11.21
C GLY A 91 -15.02 -21.50 9.89
N LEU A 92 -14.80 -22.22 8.79
CA LEU A 92 -15.17 -21.79 7.45
C LEU A 92 -16.69 -21.55 7.28
N GLN A 93 -17.50 -22.37 7.95
CA GLN A 93 -18.97 -22.36 7.91
C GLN A 93 -19.59 -21.66 9.13
N GLY A 94 -18.79 -20.98 9.94
CA GLY A 94 -19.30 -20.32 11.15
C GLY A 94 -19.29 -21.19 12.42
N GLU A 95 -18.73 -22.39 12.35
CA GLU A 95 -18.64 -23.30 13.49
C GLU A 95 -17.66 -22.81 14.56
N GLU A 96 -17.96 -23.13 15.83
CA GLU A 96 -17.07 -22.84 16.95
C GLU A 96 -15.88 -23.81 16.93
N ALA A 97 -14.69 -23.27 16.71
CA ALA A 97 -13.47 -24.05 16.51
C ALA A 97 -12.43 -23.81 17.61
N GLY A 98 -12.92 -23.72 18.85
CA GLY A 98 -12.14 -23.45 20.05
C GLY A 98 -12.14 -21.97 20.46
N VAL A 99 -11.31 -21.63 21.43
CA VAL A 99 -11.28 -20.32 22.08
C VAL A 99 -9.87 -19.73 21.97
N VAL A 100 -9.77 -18.40 21.96
CA VAL A 100 -8.50 -17.69 22.06
C VAL A 100 -8.01 -17.72 23.51
N ASP A 101 -6.81 -18.27 23.70
CA ASP A 101 -6.15 -18.34 25.01
C ASP A 101 -5.64 -16.95 25.46
N ALA A 102 -5.48 -16.77 26.78
CA ALA A 102 -4.98 -15.54 27.38
C ALA A 102 -3.62 -15.12 26.80
N THR A 103 -2.70 -16.08 26.65
CA THR A 103 -1.35 -15.82 26.11
C THR A 103 -1.39 -15.28 24.67
N GLN A 104 -2.33 -15.79 23.86
CA GLN A 104 -2.50 -15.36 22.48
C GLN A 104 -3.17 -13.99 22.38
N ALA A 105 -4.13 -13.71 23.27
CA ALA A 105 -4.76 -12.40 23.38
C ALA A 105 -3.77 -11.32 23.82
N GLU A 106 -2.93 -11.61 24.82
CA GLU A 106 -1.86 -10.70 25.26
C GLU A 106 -0.88 -10.39 24.13
N HIS A 107 -0.41 -11.41 23.41
CA HIS A 107 0.49 -11.21 22.28
C HIS A 107 -0.17 -10.39 21.15
N ALA A 108 -1.46 -10.60 20.88
CA ALA A 108 -2.21 -9.81 19.91
C ALA A 108 -2.34 -8.34 20.33
N ALA A 109 -2.62 -8.08 21.61
CA ALA A 109 -2.70 -6.73 22.17
C ALA A 109 -1.35 -6.00 22.09
N GLN A 110 -0.24 -6.67 22.46
CA GLN A 110 1.11 -6.12 22.33
C GLN A 110 1.47 -5.82 20.87
N THR A 111 1.17 -6.73 19.95
CA THR A 111 1.41 -6.53 18.51
C THR A 111 0.62 -5.32 17.98
N LEU A 112 -0.62 -5.15 18.44
CA LEU A 112 -1.46 -4.02 18.05
C LEU A 112 -0.88 -2.69 18.55
N GLU A 113 -0.39 -2.63 19.78
CA GLU A 113 0.25 -1.44 20.33
C GLU A 113 1.54 -1.08 19.57
N GLN A 114 2.41 -2.06 19.34
CA GLN A 114 3.64 -1.89 18.56
C GLN A 114 3.35 -1.43 17.14
N ALA A 115 2.35 -2.02 16.48
CA ALA A 115 1.97 -1.64 15.13
C ALA A 115 1.39 -0.22 15.06
N LYS A 116 0.60 0.20 16.06
CA LYS A 116 0.11 1.58 16.18
C LYS A 116 1.26 2.57 16.37
N ALA A 117 2.21 2.26 17.24
CA ALA A 117 3.38 3.10 17.49
C ALA A 117 4.24 3.26 16.22
N ALA A 118 4.55 2.15 15.54
CA ALA A 118 5.31 2.16 14.29
C ALA A 118 4.59 2.93 13.17
N PHE A 119 3.27 2.81 13.08
CA PHE A 119 2.48 3.59 12.11
C PHE A 119 2.46 5.09 12.43
N ALA A 120 2.32 5.46 13.71
CA ALA A 120 2.36 6.85 14.14
C ALA A 120 3.72 7.50 13.79
N GLU A 121 4.82 6.79 14.01
CA GLU A 121 6.16 7.25 13.67
C GLU A 121 6.33 7.42 12.15
N LYS A 122 5.97 6.40 11.35
CA LYS A 122 6.02 6.48 9.88
C LYS A 122 5.17 7.63 9.34
N LYS A 123 3.96 7.83 9.88
CA LYS A 123 3.08 8.95 9.50
C LYS A 123 3.66 10.30 9.90
N ALA A 124 4.39 10.38 11.02
CA ALA A 124 5.09 11.60 11.41
C ALA A 124 6.27 11.90 10.46
N GLN A 125 7.05 10.90 10.08
CA GLN A 125 8.16 11.05 9.11
C GLN A 125 7.64 11.47 7.73
N GLN A 126 6.61 10.79 7.20
CA GLN A 126 5.97 11.14 5.93
C GLN A 126 5.42 12.57 5.92
N ARG A 127 4.76 13.00 7.01
CA ARG A 127 4.28 14.39 7.12
C ARG A 127 5.44 15.41 7.12
N LYS A 128 6.56 15.10 7.78
CA LYS A 128 7.75 15.96 7.74
C LYS A 128 8.32 16.05 6.32
N GLU A 129 8.41 14.94 5.60
CA GLU A 129 8.88 14.89 4.21
C GLU A 129 7.95 15.64 3.25
N GLN A 130 6.64 15.41 3.33
CA GLN A 130 5.64 16.11 2.54
C GLN A 130 5.68 17.62 2.80
N ARG A 131 5.80 18.04 4.07
CA ARG A 131 5.94 19.45 4.43
C ARG A 131 7.22 20.07 3.86
N LYS A 132 8.36 19.37 3.95
CA LYS A 132 9.63 19.81 3.33
C LYS A 132 9.50 19.91 1.81
N ALA A 133 8.87 18.94 1.15
CA ALA A 133 8.65 18.94 -0.29
C ALA A 133 7.76 20.11 -0.74
N PHE A 134 6.67 20.36 0.00
CA PHE A 134 5.75 21.47 -0.25
C PHE A 134 6.44 22.84 -0.13
N PHE A 135 7.20 23.08 0.95
CA PHE A 135 7.95 24.34 1.10
C PHE A 135 9.05 24.50 0.04
N LYS A 136 9.71 23.40 -0.37
CA LYS A 136 10.71 23.43 -1.45
C LYS A 136 10.07 23.76 -2.80
N GLN A 137 8.87 23.26 -3.08
CA GLN A 137 8.13 23.61 -4.30
C GLN A 137 7.69 25.08 -4.27
N GLN A 138 7.09 25.56 -3.18
CA GLN A 138 6.71 26.98 -3.05
C GLN A 138 7.91 27.93 -3.20
N ALA A 139 9.06 27.61 -2.58
CA ALA A 139 10.26 28.43 -2.70
C ALA A 139 10.78 28.48 -4.15
N LYS A 140 10.71 27.38 -4.89
CA LYS A 140 11.09 27.34 -6.32
C LYS A 140 10.15 28.18 -7.17
N GLU A 141 8.83 28.07 -6.96
CA GLU A 141 7.84 28.85 -7.69
C GLU A 141 7.96 30.35 -7.40
N ALA A 142 8.16 30.74 -6.14
CA ALA A 142 8.37 32.13 -5.76
C ALA A 142 9.65 32.71 -6.39
N ASN A 143 10.73 31.92 -6.43
CA ASN A 143 11.98 32.36 -7.06
C ASN A 143 11.84 32.46 -8.60
N ALA A 144 11.14 31.51 -9.23
CA ALA A 144 10.84 31.55 -10.66
C ALA A 144 10.00 32.79 -11.04
N LYS A 145 8.96 33.11 -10.24
CA LYS A 145 8.14 34.32 -10.42
C LYS A 145 8.96 35.60 -10.28
N LYS A 146 9.78 35.72 -9.23
CA LYS A 146 10.68 36.87 -9.05
C LYS A 146 11.66 37.03 -10.21
N ARG A 147 12.21 35.92 -10.73
CA ARG A 147 13.16 35.94 -11.85
C ARG A 147 12.48 36.30 -13.19
N ALA A 148 11.21 35.91 -13.38
CA ALA A 148 10.41 36.32 -14.52
C ALA A 148 10.07 37.82 -14.46
N GLU A 149 9.64 38.33 -13.30
CA GLU A 149 9.38 39.77 -13.08
C GLU A 149 10.64 40.64 -13.25
N MET A 150 11.80 40.15 -12.81
CA MET A 150 13.06 40.86 -13.00
C MET A 150 13.52 40.88 -14.46
N ARG A 151 13.14 39.85 -15.25
CA ARG A 151 13.40 39.81 -16.70
C ARG A 151 12.47 40.74 -17.48
N THR A 152 11.20 40.86 -17.08
CA THR A 152 10.26 41.80 -17.74
C THR A 152 10.55 43.25 -17.39
N LYS A 153 11.07 43.56 -16.19
CA LYS A 153 11.57 44.89 -15.84
C LYS A 153 12.92 45.27 -16.49
N LYS A 154 13.66 44.29 -17.01
CA LYS A 154 14.85 44.51 -17.84
C LYS A 154 14.50 44.25 -19.31
N GLU A 155 13.58 45.02 -19.87
CA GLU A 155 13.55 45.15 -21.32
C GLU A 155 14.91 45.71 -21.78
N PRO A 156 15.50 45.16 -22.85
CA PRO A 156 16.73 45.72 -23.40
C PRO A 156 16.37 47.11 -23.92
N VAL A 157 17.01 48.14 -23.36
CA VAL A 157 17.17 49.41 -24.06
C VAL A 157 17.66 49.02 -25.44
N LYS A 158 16.79 49.19 -26.45
CA LYS A 158 17.04 48.73 -27.82
C LYS A 158 18.44 49.22 -28.19
N ALA A 159 19.39 48.29 -28.36
CA ALA A 159 20.54 48.54 -29.20
C ALA A 159 19.95 48.69 -30.60
N SER A 160 19.50 49.91 -30.91
CA SER A 160 19.00 50.27 -32.22
C SER A 160 20.15 50.06 -33.21
N LEU A 161 19.81 49.69 -34.44
CA LEU A 161 20.75 49.49 -35.53
C LEU A 161 21.66 50.73 -35.78
N GLU A 162 21.33 51.87 -35.20
CA GLU A 162 22.17 53.07 -35.17
C GLU A 162 23.48 52.88 -34.39
N SER A 163 23.53 52.08 -33.32
CA SER A 163 24.77 51.89 -32.54
C SER A 163 25.80 51.01 -33.25
N LEU A 164 25.35 50.10 -34.14
CA LEU A 164 26.23 49.32 -35.00
C LEU A 164 26.71 50.15 -36.21
N ALA A 165 25.84 50.94 -36.83
CA ALA A 165 26.22 51.86 -37.91
C ALA A 165 27.19 52.97 -37.44
N ALA A 166 27.07 53.42 -36.18
CA ALA A 166 27.98 54.40 -35.57
C ALA A 166 29.39 53.85 -35.30
N LEU A 167 29.56 52.52 -35.23
CA LEU A 167 30.86 51.88 -35.05
C LEU A 167 31.60 51.68 -36.39
N GLU A 168 30.83 51.41 -37.46
CA GLU A 168 31.36 51.17 -38.81
C GLU A 168 31.90 52.45 -39.47
N SER A 169 31.29 53.61 -39.17
CA SER A 169 31.77 54.91 -39.68
C SER A 169 33.05 55.42 -38.99
N LYS A 170 33.41 54.89 -37.81
CA LYS A 170 34.65 55.25 -37.10
C LYS A 170 35.88 54.46 -37.54
N PHE A 171 35.71 53.33 -38.22
CA PHE A 171 36.83 52.49 -38.69
C PHE A 171 37.10 52.56 -40.20
N SER A 172 36.27 53.28 -40.97
CA SER A 172 36.40 53.35 -42.44
C SER A 172 36.93 54.69 -42.98
N LYS A 173 37.79 55.39 -42.23
CA LYS A 173 38.48 56.59 -42.72
C LYS A 173 39.99 56.40 -42.62
N HIS A 174 40.56 55.78 -43.65
CA HIS A 174 41.98 55.87 -44.00
C HIS A 174 42.11 56.01 -45.51
#